data_AF-A0A0D2I2I5-F1
#
_entry.id   AF-A0A0D2I2I5-F1
#
_cell.length_a   1.000
_cell.length_b   1.000
_cell.length_c   1.000
_cell.angle_alpha   90.00
_cell.angle_beta   90.00
_cell.angle_gamma   90.00
#
_symmetry.space_group_name_H-M   'P 1'
#
loop_
_entity.id
_entity.type
_entity.pdbx_description
1 polymer ?
#
loop_
_entity_poly.entity_id
_entity_poly.type
_entity_poly.pdbx_seq_one_letter_code
_entity_poly.pdbx_strand_id
1 'polypeptide(L)'
;MKHPFWILNNVLLILCIVIFFFIMFGTKKLPRPVELSIPTQTVAPTRQNISHIPLEKIYQDDLFGTYSVPPPPAVVARDIPALPTPPFPQGPKPIQEATLQFLEPLNVTLKGIIAFIGDDAQNRVIIADNKTNQESSYRTGDRIEDAQLLRIFTNKILLIRSNGQQEILFLREREAQKDPIYAMLGGWQEIVQKKSENEYTIAQDQFVERVNNLAQFIDLLDLTTAYYQGTIIGSRIGIVVPNSLGTALGLQTGDIVTKINGIPATGTSERFTIYKNMTNARPGTSVEVEITRGSQNIVFTYTLYQMNKSTRPAGSVRSTPRASTQEVLSERYKFAPTEQGLYLKEKEAMKEHGRLIPE
;
A
#
# COMPACT_ATOMS: atom_id res chain seq x y z
N MET A 1 0.02 14.28 62.19
CA MET A 1 -1.43 14.35 61.92
C MET A 1 -1.79 13.22 60.96
N LYS A 2 -2.56 12.22 61.39
CA LYS A 2 -2.95 11.07 60.55
C LYS A 2 -4.12 11.51 59.67
N HIS A 3 -3.88 11.80 58.39
CA HIS A 3 -4.96 12.11 57.46
C HIS A 3 -5.81 10.84 57.23
N PRO A 4 -7.12 10.88 57.43
CA PRO A 4 -7.96 9.69 57.27
C PRO A 4 -8.11 9.38 55.78
N PHE A 5 -7.34 8.38 55.32
CA PHE A 5 -7.37 7.83 53.95
C PHE A 5 -8.79 7.46 53.46
N TRP A 6 -9.72 7.21 54.37
CA TRP A 6 -11.11 6.91 54.06
C TRP A 6 -11.86 8.06 53.36
N ILE A 7 -11.47 9.31 53.63
CA ILE A 7 -12.07 10.48 52.97
C ILE A 7 -11.72 10.49 51.48
N LEU A 8 -10.48 10.15 51.12
CA LEU A 8 -10.03 10.12 49.73
C LEU A 8 -10.81 9.06 48.92
N ASN A 9 -11.01 7.88 49.50
CA ASN A 9 -11.76 6.80 48.86
C ASN A 9 -13.24 7.16 48.64
N ASN A 10 -13.88 7.83 49.61
CA ASN A 10 -15.26 8.27 49.45
C ASN A 10 -15.41 9.37 48.41
N VAL A 11 -14.47 10.32 48.35
CA VAL A 11 -14.48 11.37 47.34
C VAL A 11 -14.27 10.77 45.94
N LEU A 12 -13.37 9.81 45.79
CA LEU A 12 -13.15 9.11 44.52
C LEU A 12 -14.40 8.34 44.08
N LEU A 13 -15.08 7.66 45.00
CA LEU A 13 -16.30 6.92 44.71
C LEU A 13 -17.44 7.84 44.26
N ILE A 14 -17.61 8.99 44.92
CA ILE A 14 -18.60 10.01 44.52
C ILE A 14 -18.26 10.56 43.14
N LEU A 15 -16.99 10.86 42.83
CA LEU A 15 -16.56 11.33 41.52
C LEU A 15 -16.91 10.32 40.41
N CYS A 16 -16.65 9.02 40.64
CA CYS A 16 -16.99 7.96 39.69
C CYS A 16 -18.51 7.89 39.41
N ILE A 17 -19.34 8.06 40.44
CA ILE A 17 -20.81 8.06 40.28
C ILE A 17 -21.26 9.27 39.46
N VAL A 18 -20.69 10.46 39.71
CA VAL A 18 -21.02 11.68 38.96
C VAL A 18 -20.63 11.55 37.49
N ILE A 19 -19.44 11.01 37.19
CA ILE A 19 -19.00 10.75 35.82
C ILE A 19 -19.92 9.74 35.12
N PHE A 20 -20.30 8.67 35.82
CA PHE A 20 -21.22 7.67 35.29
C PHE A 20 -22.59 8.28 34.92
N PHE A 21 -23.14 9.12 35.81
CA PHE A 21 -24.37 9.85 35.54
C PHE A 21 -24.21 10.79 34.33
N PHE A 22 -23.10 11.52 34.25
CA PHE A 22 -22.84 12.42 33.12
C PHE A 22 -22.78 11.66 31.78
N ILE A 23 -22.20 10.46 31.74
CA ILE A 23 -22.15 9.63 30.52
C ILE A 23 -23.55 9.09 30.16
N MET A 24 -24.31 8.61 31.15
CA MET A 24 -25.66 8.07 30.94
C MET A 24 -26.63 9.12 30.39
N PHE A 25 -26.55 10.36 30.87
CA PHE A 25 -27.50 11.43 30.51
C PHE A 25 -26.95 12.42 29.46
N GLY A 26 -25.62 12.47 29.25
CA GLY A 26 -24.96 13.40 28.33
C GLY A 26 -24.83 12.92 26.88
N THR A 27 -25.13 11.65 26.59
CA THR A 27 -25.06 11.12 25.22
C THR A 27 -26.29 11.59 24.41
N LYS A 28 -26.11 12.64 23.60
CA LYS A 28 -27.14 13.05 22.63
C LYS A 28 -27.30 11.93 21.58
N LYS A 29 -28.53 11.41 21.43
CA LYS A 29 -28.87 10.45 20.38
C LYS A 29 -28.72 11.13 19.02
N LEU A 30 -27.71 10.72 18.23
CA LEU A 30 -27.55 11.18 16.85
C LEU A 30 -28.79 10.76 16.04
N PRO A 31 -29.38 11.64 15.22
CA PRO A 31 -30.49 11.26 14.36
C PRO A 31 -30.04 10.18 13.39
N ARG A 32 -30.84 9.11 13.27
CA ARG A 32 -30.58 8.03 12.31
C ARG A 32 -30.59 8.62 10.89
N PRO A 33 -29.64 8.25 10.02
CA PRO A 33 -29.70 8.64 8.62
C PRO A 33 -31.01 8.09 8.02
N VAL A 34 -31.83 9.00 7.48
CA VAL A 34 -33.03 8.65 6.73
C VAL A 34 -32.57 8.01 5.43
N GLU A 35 -32.93 6.75 5.19
CA GLU A 35 -32.80 6.14 3.88
C GLU A 35 -33.73 6.86 2.90
N LEU A 36 -33.14 7.72 2.06
CA LEU A 36 -33.80 8.23 0.86
C LEU A 36 -34.02 7.05 -0.08
N SER A 37 -35.20 6.45 0.01
CA SER A 37 -35.70 5.49 -0.98
C SER A 37 -36.01 6.28 -2.25
N ILE A 38 -35.04 6.31 -3.16
CA ILE A 38 -35.27 6.77 -4.53
C ILE A 38 -36.24 5.75 -5.14
N PRO A 39 -37.44 6.13 -5.61
CA PRO A 39 -38.31 5.19 -6.30
C PRO A 39 -37.64 4.80 -7.61
N THR A 40 -37.07 3.59 -7.66
CA THR A 40 -36.66 2.95 -8.91
C THR A 40 -37.92 2.61 -9.70
N GLN A 41 -38.44 3.59 -10.44
CA GLN A 41 -39.34 3.35 -11.55
C GLN A 41 -38.80 4.07 -12.78
N THR A 42 -37.64 3.63 -13.25
CA THR A 42 -37.35 3.70 -14.67
C THR A 42 -37.82 2.37 -15.26
N VAL A 43 -39.08 2.34 -15.68
CA VAL A 43 -39.61 1.25 -16.50
C VAL A 43 -38.80 1.27 -17.79
N ALA A 44 -37.92 0.28 -17.99
CA ALA A 44 -37.27 0.09 -19.27
C ALA A 44 -38.38 -0.11 -20.33
N PRO A 45 -38.37 0.63 -21.45
CA PRO A 45 -39.35 0.39 -22.50
C PRO A 45 -39.13 -1.03 -23.02
N THR A 46 -40.13 -1.89 -22.83
CA THR A 46 -40.22 -3.17 -23.54
C THR A 46 -40.17 -2.86 -25.04
N ARG A 47 -39.02 -3.12 -25.68
CA ARG A 47 -38.94 -3.15 -27.14
C ARG A 47 -39.91 -4.22 -27.62
N GLN A 48 -41.08 -3.78 -28.09
CA GLN A 48 -41.94 -4.62 -28.89
C GLN A 48 -41.14 -5.04 -30.13
N ASN A 49 -41.02 -6.35 -30.32
CA ASN A 49 -40.38 -6.98 -31.45
C ASN A 49 -41.22 -6.69 -32.68
N ILE A 50 -40.89 -5.62 -33.41
CA ILE A 50 -41.47 -5.35 -34.72
C ILE A 50 -40.88 -6.40 -35.65
N SER A 51 -41.72 -7.32 -36.09
CA SER A 51 -41.39 -8.34 -37.08
C SER A 51 -40.71 -7.67 -38.28
N HIS A 52 -39.50 -8.15 -38.61
CA HIS A 52 -38.80 -7.79 -39.83
C HIS A 52 -39.72 -8.06 -41.02
N ILE A 53 -40.26 -7.01 -41.64
CA ILE A 53 -40.87 -7.11 -42.95
C ILE A 53 -39.71 -7.06 -43.94
N PRO A 54 -39.41 -8.15 -44.68
CA PRO A 54 -38.38 -8.11 -45.71
C PRO A 54 -38.84 -7.15 -46.81
N LEU A 55 -38.18 -5.99 -46.90
CA LEU A 55 -38.50 -4.94 -47.88
C LEU A 55 -38.52 -5.47 -49.32
N GLU A 56 -37.79 -6.55 -49.60
CA GLU A 56 -37.70 -7.19 -50.90
C GLU A 56 -39.04 -7.74 -51.41
N LYS A 57 -39.94 -8.17 -50.50
CA LYS A 57 -41.30 -8.58 -50.89
C LYS A 57 -42.19 -7.42 -51.31
N ILE A 58 -41.96 -6.22 -50.77
CA ILE A 58 -42.75 -5.03 -51.11
C ILE A 58 -42.49 -4.60 -52.57
N TYR A 59 -41.28 -4.82 -53.08
CA TYR A 59 -40.92 -4.49 -54.45
C TYR A 59 -41.27 -5.60 -55.47
N GLN A 60 -41.36 -6.85 -55.03
CA GLN A 60 -41.75 -7.97 -55.88
C GLN A 60 -43.26 -7.99 -56.16
N ASP A 61 -44.07 -7.63 -55.17
CA ASP A 61 -45.53 -7.56 -55.28
C ASP A 61 -45.98 -6.10 -55.55
N ASP A 62 -45.46 -5.48 -56.63
CA ASP A 62 -45.85 -4.11 -57.05
C ASP A 62 -47.33 -4.06 -57.47
N LEU A 63 -48.20 -3.92 -56.46
CA LEU A 63 -49.67 -3.84 -56.58
C LEU A 63 -50.15 -2.64 -57.41
N PHE A 64 -49.28 -1.68 -57.69
CA PHE A 64 -49.60 -0.45 -58.42
C PHE A 64 -48.90 -0.33 -59.76
N GLY A 65 -48.11 -1.33 -60.18
CA GLY A 65 -47.50 -1.44 -61.51
C GLY A 65 -46.70 -0.22 -61.95
N THR A 66 -46.06 0.48 -61.01
CA THR A 66 -45.37 1.75 -61.29
C THR A 66 -43.86 1.57 -61.49
N TYR A 67 -43.31 0.39 -61.23
CA TYR A 67 -41.88 0.14 -61.36
C TYR A 67 -41.47 -0.25 -62.78
N SER A 68 -40.74 0.62 -63.49
CA SER A 68 -40.04 0.29 -64.74
C SER A 68 -38.54 0.21 -64.48
N VAL A 69 -37.93 -0.97 -64.69
CA VAL A 69 -36.47 -1.13 -64.64
C VAL A 69 -35.85 -0.32 -65.78
N PRO A 70 -35.06 0.73 -65.50
CA PRO A 70 -34.40 1.47 -66.57
C PRO A 70 -33.36 0.56 -67.24
N PRO A 71 -33.22 0.62 -68.58
CA PRO A 71 -32.23 -0.19 -69.28
C PRO A 71 -30.81 0.21 -68.84
N PRO A 72 -29.90 -0.76 -68.69
CA PRO A 72 -28.55 -0.48 -68.22
C PRO A 72 -27.84 0.47 -69.22
N PRO A 73 -27.16 1.52 -68.72
CA PRO A 73 -26.49 2.48 -69.59
C PRO A 73 -25.36 1.79 -70.37
N ALA A 74 -25.26 2.11 -71.66
CA ALA A 74 -24.19 1.63 -72.52
C ALA A 74 -22.83 2.08 -71.96
N VAL A 75 -21.97 1.11 -71.62
CA VAL A 75 -20.65 1.34 -71.06
C VAL A 75 -19.75 1.93 -72.14
N VAL A 76 -19.59 3.25 -72.14
CA VAL A 76 -18.52 3.91 -72.91
C VAL A 76 -17.23 3.68 -72.15
N ALA A 77 -16.34 2.83 -72.68
CA ALA A 77 -15.01 2.64 -72.13
C ALA A 77 -14.25 3.98 -72.19
N ARG A 78 -14.06 4.61 -71.03
CA ARG A 78 -13.17 5.75 -70.88
C ARG A 78 -11.79 5.21 -70.52
N ASP A 79 -10.78 5.52 -71.33
CA ASP A 79 -9.38 5.28 -70.97
C ASP A 79 -9.00 6.20 -69.81
N ILE A 80 -9.13 5.70 -68.60
CA ILE A 80 -8.70 6.39 -67.38
C ILE A 80 -7.25 5.94 -67.10
N PRO A 81 -6.28 6.86 -66.98
CA PRO A 81 -4.92 6.50 -66.61
C PRO A 81 -4.92 5.82 -65.24
N ALA A 82 -4.13 4.75 -65.10
CA ALA A 82 -4.07 3.96 -63.88
C ALA A 82 -3.76 4.85 -62.67
N LEU A 83 -4.59 4.74 -61.63
CA LEU A 83 -4.38 5.44 -60.36
C LEU A 83 -3.00 5.09 -59.79
N PRO A 84 -2.22 6.07 -59.31
CA PRO A 84 -0.95 5.78 -58.67
C PRO A 84 -1.19 4.91 -57.44
N THR A 85 -0.40 3.85 -57.28
CA THR A 85 -0.51 2.96 -56.12
C THR A 85 -0.18 3.73 -54.84
N PRO A 86 -1.02 3.64 -53.79
CA PRO A 86 -0.78 4.35 -52.55
C PRO A 86 0.54 3.89 -51.92
N PRO A 87 1.30 4.81 -51.28
CA PRO A 87 2.53 4.45 -50.60
C PRO A 87 2.22 3.45 -49.48
N PHE A 88 3.09 2.44 -49.33
CA PHE A 88 2.94 1.44 -48.28
C PHE A 88 2.89 2.12 -46.90
N PRO A 89 1.95 1.71 -46.01
CA PRO A 89 1.87 2.25 -44.66
C PRO A 89 3.19 1.96 -43.94
N GLN A 90 3.93 3.03 -43.63
CA GLN A 90 5.07 2.94 -42.73
C GLN A 90 4.50 2.62 -41.34
N GLY A 91 4.86 1.45 -40.80
CA GLY A 91 4.52 1.10 -39.43
C GLY A 91 4.97 2.19 -38.45
N PRO A 92 4.32 2.32 -37.28
CA PRO A 92 4.74 3.30 -36.29
C PRO A 92 6.22 3.10 -35.97
N LYS A 93 7.02 4.17 -36.09
CA LYS A 93 8.43 4.15 -35.68
C LYS A 93 8.49 3.62 -34.25
N PRO A 94 9.40 2.69 -33.92
CA PRO A 94 9.57 2.23 -32.55
C PRO A 94 9.76 3.44 -31.65
N ILE A 95 8.89 3.59 -30.66
CA ILE A 95 9.06 4.60 -29.62
C ILE A 95 10.36 4.20 -28.91
N GLN A 96 11.40 5.02 -29.05
CA GLN A 96 12.63 4.85 -28.29
C GLN A 96 12.24 4.95 -26.82
N GLU A 97 12.35 3.85 -26.07
CA GLU A 97 12.11 3.84 -24.63
C GLU A 97 13.04 4.87 -23.99
N ALA A 98 12.45 5.91 -23.38
CA ALA A 98 13.22 6.88 -22.62
C ALA A 98 13.95 6.16 -21.49
N THR A 99 15.28 6.17 -21.53
CA THR A 99 16.10 5.65 -20.44
C THR A 99 15.90 6.55 -19.22
N LEU A 100 15.30 6.00 -18.16
CA LEU A 100 15.14 6.70 -16.89
C LEU A 100 16.53 7.06 -16.34
N GLN A 101 16.86 8.36 -16.33
CA GLN A 101 18.08 8.85 -15.69
C GLN A 101 17.85 8.94 -14.18
N PHE A 102 18.57 8.11 -13.43
CA PHE A 102 18.54 8.11 -11.96
C PHE A 102 19.37 9.28 -11.44
N LEU A 103 18.77 10.13 -10.61
CA LEU A 103 19.45 11.26 -9.98
C LEU A 103 20.15 10.80 -8.69
N GLU A 104 21.26 11.43 -8.36
CA GLU A 104 21.88 11.27 -7.05
C GLU A 104 20.90 11.71 -5.94
N PRO A 105 20.92 11.06 -4.77
CA PRO A 105 20.07 11.45 -3.63
C PRO A 105 20.26 12.91 -3.21
N LEU A 106 19.20 13.56 -2.69
CA LEU A 106 19.28 14.93 -2.16
C LEU A 106 20.37 15.04 -1.10
N ASN A 107 21.22 16.06 -1.17
CA ASN A 107 22.23 16.26 -0.13
C ASN A 107 21.67 16.99 1.10
N VAL A 108 20.66 16.42 1.73
CA VAL A 108 19.97 16.99 2.89
C VAL A 108 19.79 15.94 3.99
N THR A 109 19.82 16.39 5.24
CA THR A 109 19.64 15.53 6.41
C THR A 109 18.37 15.91 7.15
N LEU A 110 17.52 14.92 7.42
CA LEU A 110 16.34 15.08 8.25
C LEU A 110 16.74 15.18 9.73
N LYS A 111 16.48 16.33 10.37
CA LYS A 111 16.87 16.62 11.76
C LYS A 111 15.74 16.47 12.76
N GLY A 112 14.50 16.77 12.36
CA GLY A 112 13.36 16.72 13.25
C GLY A 112 12.03 16.60 12.51
N ILE A 113 11.07 15.94 13.14
CA ILE A 113 9.68 15.87 12.68
C ILE A 113 8.78 16.30 13.83
N ILE A 114 7.84 17.20 13.56
CA ILE A 114 6.77 17.60 14.44
C ILE A 114 5.48 17.13 13.76
N ALA A 115 4.95 15.99 14.19
CA ALA A 115 3.74 15.41 13.64
C ALA A 115 2.59 15.45 14.66
N PHE A 116 1.44 15.97 14.25
CA PHE A 116 0.21 16.01 15.04
C PHE A 116 -0.76 14.95 14.52
N ILE A 117 -1.27 14.11 15.41
CA ILE A 117 -2.21 13.04 15.04
C ILE A 117 -3.56 13.67 14.69
N GLY A 118 -3.97 13.56 13.43
CA GLY A 118 -5.29 13.97 12.95
C GLY A 118 -5.34 15.30 12.19
N ASP A 119 -4.24 16.04 12.09
CA ASP A 119 -4.16 17.27 11.27
C ASP A 119 -2.83 17.37 10.52
N ASP A 120 -2.83 16.89 9.27
CA ASP A 120 -1.65 16.87 8.40
C ASP A 120 -1.15 18.28 8.02
N ALA A 121 -2.00 19.32 8.13
CA ALA A 121 -1.61 20.69 7.80
C ALA A 121 -0.68 21.33 8.86
N GLN A 122 -0.70 20.81 10.09
CA GLN A 122 0.16 21.27 11.18
C GLN A 122 1.50 20.55 11.23
N ASN A 123 1.66 19.47 10.45
CA ASN A 123 2.91 18.73 10.43
C ASN A 123 4.04 19.62 9.89
N ARG A 124 5.17 19.60 10.59
CA ARG A 124 6.39 20.31 10.21
C ARG A 124 7.57 19.36 10.25
N VAL A 125 8.51 19.60 9.35
CA VAL A 125 9.78 18.89 9.30
C VAL A 125 10.93 19.89 9.33
N ILE A 126 12.01 19.54 10.01
CA ILE A 126 13.24 20.33 10.07
C ILE A 126 14.29 19.58 9.25
N ILE A 127 14.76 20.21 8.19
CA ILE A 127 15.73 19.62 7.25
C ILE A 127 16.96 20.53 7.23
N ALA A 128 18.13 19.91 7.37
CA ALA A 128 19.42 20.55 7.21
C ALA A 128 19.92 20.33 5.78
N ASP A 129 20.29 21.39 5.08
CA ASP A 129 21.03 21.28 3.82
C ASP A 129 22.50 21.01 4.15
N ASN A 130 23.05 19.89 3.67
CA ASN A 130 24.43 19.50 3.99
C ASN A 130 25.46 20.36 3.25
N LYS A 131 25.08 21.08 2.18
CA LYS A 131 25.97 21.99 1.45
C LYS A 131 26.18 23.29 2.23
N THR A 132 25.09 23.84 2.75
CA THR A 132 25.09 25.15 3.45
C THR A 132 25.11 25.03 4.97
N ASN A 133 24.86 23.84 5.52
CA ASN A 133 24.61 23.56 6.93
C ASN A 133 23.48 24.41 7.55
N GLN A 134 22.59 24.96 6.72
CA GLN A 134 21.43 25.71 7.20
C GLN A 134 20.26 24.77 7.47
N GLU A 135 19.58 25.00 8.60
CA GLU A 135 18.37 24.26 8.96
C GLU A 135 17.14 25.10 8.63
N SER A 136 16.13 24.46 8.05
CA SER A 136 14.86 25.13 7.69
C SER A 136 13.68 24.23 7.97
N SER A 137 12.54 24.86 8.26
CA SER A 137 11.29 24.16 8.52
C SER A 137 10.42 24.12 7.27
N TYR A 138 9.91 22.93 6.95
CA TYR A 138 9.06 22.68 5.79
C TYR A 138 7.75 22.00 6.21
N ARG A 139 6.72 22.13 5.37
CA ARG A 139 5.43 21.45 5.46
C ARG A 139 5.14 20.66 4.19
N THR A 140 4.15 19.78 4.25
CA THR A 140 3.67 19.02 3.09
C THR A 140 3.36 19.96 1.92
N GLY A 141 3.87 19.64 0.74
CA GLY A 141 3.76 20.41 -0.49
C GLY A 141 4.93 21.36 -0.76
N ASP A 142 5.75 21.69 0.24
CA ASP A 142 6.91 22.57 0.05
C ASP A 142 7.99 21.89 -0.80
N ARG A 143 8.81 22.73 -1.45
CA ARG A 143 9.92 22.28 -2.30
C ARG A 143 11.23 22.33 -1.53
N ILE A 144 12.03 21.27 -1.67
CA ILE A 144 13.37 21.12 -1.10
C ILE A 144 14.29 20.78 -2.27
N GLU A 145 15.19 21.70 -2.63
CA GLU A 145 15.93 21.66 -3.89
C GLU A 145 14.97 21.46 -5.10
N ASP A 146 15.12 20.38 -5.86
CA ASP A 146 14.27 19.98 -6.98
C ASP A 146 13.24 18.88 -6.61
N ALA A 147 13.09 18.58 -5.32
CA ALA A 147 12.10 17.65 -4.80
C ALA A 147 10.92 18.37 -4.15
N GLN A 148 9.77 17.70 -4.11
CA GLN A 148 8.58 18.16 -3.39
C GLN A 148 8.27 17.21 -2.23
N LEU A 149 8.00 17.78 -1.05
CA LEU A 149 7.61 17.04 0.14
C LEU A 149 6.17 16.53 -0.01
N LEU A 150 6.02 15.24 -0.28
CA LEU A 150 4.71 14.63 -0.54
C LEU A 150 3.99 14.28 0.76
N ARG A 151 4.72 13.75 1.75
CA ARG A 151 4.13 13.33 3.02
C ARG A 151 5.14 13.33 4.16
N ILE A 152 4.65 13.71 5.34
CA ILE A 152 5.39 13.64 6.60
C ILE A 152 4.81 12.47 7.41
N PHE A 153 5.65 11.51 7.77
CA PHE A 153 5.33 10.43 8.71
C PHE A 153 6.02 10.71 10.05
N THR A 154 5.70 9.95 11.09
CA THR A 154 6.26 10.14 12.43
C THR A 154 7.79 9.99 12.49
N ASN A 155 8.39 9.18 11.60
CA ASN A 155 9.81 8.84 11.63
C ASN A 155 10.56 9.07 10.29
N LYS A 156 9.85 9.49 9.25
CA LYS A 156 10.39 9.65 7.91
C LYS A 156 9.58 10.64 7.09
N ILE A 157 10.13 11.07 5.97
CA ILE A 157 9.42 11.86 4.97
C ILE A 157 9.53 11.23 3.58
N LEU A 158 8.51 11.44 2.76
CA LEU A 158 8.47 11.00 1.37
C LEU A 158 8.57 12.22 0.45
N LEU A 159 9.53 12.17 -0.47
CA LEU A 159 9.86 13.21 -1.42
C LEU A 159 9.68 12.69 -2.84
N ILE A 160 9.26 13.55 -3.75
CA ILE A 160 9.24 13.27 -5.20
C ILE A 160 10.09 14.29 -5.95
N ARG A 161 11.06 13.81 -6.70
CA ARG A 161 11.97 14.60 -7.54
C ARG A 161 11.26 15.06 -8.80
N SER A 162 11.82 16.10 -9.43
CA SER A 162 11.33 16.64 -10.71
C SER A 162 11.27 15.62 -11.86
N ASN A 163 12.12 14.59 -11.86
CA ASN A 163 12.13 13.49 -12.83
C ASN A 163 11.18 12.32 -12.45
N GLY A 164 10.42 12.43 -11.36
CA GLY A 164 9.53 11.39 -10.85
C GLY A 164 10.19 10.37 -9.91
N GLN A 165 11.51 10.46 -9.67
CA GLN A 165 12.19 9.62 -8.68
C GLN A 165 11.65 9.90 -7.27
N GLN A 166 11.32 8.84 -6.54
CA GLN A 166 10.88 8.93 -5.16
C GLN A 166 12.05 8.75 -4.21
N GLU A 167 12.11 9.58 -3.18
CA GLU A 167 13.15 9.53 -2.15
C GLU A 167 12.54 9.53 -0.75
N ILE A 168 13.16 8.80 0.16
CA ILE A 168 12.72 8.69 1.55
C ILE A 168 13.88 9.11 2.44
N LEU A 169 13.62 10.08 3.32
CA LEU A 169 14.60 10.48 4.34
C LEU A 169 14.09 10.05 5.70
N PHE A 170 14.98 9.40 6.45
CA PHE A 170 14.73 8.91 7.81
C PHE A 170 15.29 9.87 8.83
N LEU A 171 14.59 10.00 9.95
CA LEU A 171 15.10 10.76 11.07
C LEU A 171 16.29 10.06 11.73
N ARG A 172 16.27 8.72 11.78
CA ARG A 172 17.34 7.91 12.38
C ARG A 172 17.73 6.72 11.51
N GLU A 173 19.02 6.39 11.53
CA GLU A 173 19.57 5.26 10.78
C GLU A 173 18.97 3.90 11.20
N ARG A 174 18.74 3.70 12.51
CA ARG A 174 18.06 2.49 13.03
C ARG A 174 16.65 2.30 12.45
N GLU A 175 15.98 3.39 12.07
CA GLU A 175 14.66 3.34 11.43
C GLU A 175 14.79 3.04 9.95
N ALA A 176 15.81 3.57 9.27
CA ALA A 176 16.13 3.20 7.89
C ALA A 176 16.45 1.70 7.75
N GLN A 177 17.21 1.14 8.70
CA GLN A 177 17.55 -0.29 8.72
C GLN A 177 16.34 -1.20 9.05
N LYS A 178 15.29 -0.65 9.67
CA LYS A 178 14.08 -1.36 10.09
C LYS A 178 12.86 -1.02 9.25
N ASP A 179 12.95 -0.12 8.27
CA ASP A 179 11.78 0.41 7.58
C ASP A 179 11.10 -0.68 6.74
N PRO A 180 9.84 -1.02 7.05
CA PRO A 180 9.04 -1.92 6.24
C PRO A 180 8.84 -1.44 4.81
N ILE A 181 9.02 -0.16 4.44
CA ILE A 181 8.91 0.31 3.05
C ILE A 181 9.96 -0.35 2.14
N TYR A 182 11.16 -0.65 2.65
CA TYR A 182 12.14 -1.45 1.89
C TYR A 182 11.84 -2.96 1.93
N ALA A 183 11.14 -3.44 2.97
CA ALA A 183 10.53 -4.77 2.94
C ALA A 183 9.35 -4.83 1.97
N MET A 184 8.64 -3.72 1.71
CA MET A 184 7.47 -3.62 0.84
C MET A 184 7.84 -3.65 -0.66
N LEU A 185 9.08 -3.29 -1.01
CA LEU A 185 9.53 -3.07 -2.39
C LEU A 185 10.20 -4.29 -3.07
N GLY A 186 10.35 -5.43 -2.40
CA GLY A 186 10.68 -6.67 -3.11
C GLY A 186 11.41 -7.76 -2.32
N GLY A 187 11.53 -8.92 -2.95
CA GLY A 187 12.14 -10.12 -2.39
C GLY A 187 11.14 -11.04 -1.66
N TRP A 188 9.85 -10.69 -1.63
CA TRP A 188 8.81 -11.59 -1.12
C TRP A 188 8.64 -12.83 -1.97
N GLN A 189 9.00 -12.80 -3.26
CA GLN A 189 8.97 -13.96 -4.15
C GLN A 189 9.99 -15.05 -3.77
N GLU A 190 11.07 -14.68 -3.08
CA GLU A 190 12.04 -15.66 -2.55
C GLU A 190 11.50 -16.34 -1.28
N ILE A 191 10.63 -15.64 -0.55
CA ILE A 191 10.06 -16.09 0.73
C ILE A 191 8.75 -16.83 0.50
N VAL A 192 7.92 -16.36 -0.42
CA VAL A 192 6.61 -16.91 -0.76
C VAL A 192 6.65 -17.33 -2.22
N GLN A 193 6.50 -18.63 -2.45
CA GLN A 193 6.49 -19.22 -3.78
C GLN A 193 5.11 -19.79 -4.09
N LYS A 194 4.56 -19.43 -5.25
CA LYS A 194 3.29 -19.99 -5.72
C LYS A 194 3.52 -21.39 -6.28
N LYS A 195 2.77 -22.39 -5.78
CA LYS A 195 2.78 -23.78 -6.28
C LYS A 195 1.67 -24.03 -7.29
N SER A 196 0.46 -23.60 -6.96
CA SER A 196 -0.73 -23.74 -7.81
C SER A 196 -1.62 -22.50 -7.67
N GLU A 197 -2.81 -22.48 -8.27
CA GLU A 197 -3.67 -21.28 -8.30
C GLU A 197 -3.93 -20.70 -6.89
N ASN A 198 -4.16 -21.58 -5.91
CA ASN A 198 -4.47 -21.22 -4.53
C ASN A 198 -3.54 -21.84 -3.48
N GLU A 199 -2.41 -22.42 -3.90
CA GLU A 199 -1.44 -23.01 -2.98
C GLU A 199 -0.08 -22.32 -3.07
N TYR A 200 0.47 -22.01 -1.91
CA TYR A 200 1.72 -21.27 -1.75
C TYR A 200 2.61 -21.96 -0.71
N THR A 201 3.91 -21.76 -0.84
CA THR A 201 4.90 -22.15 0.18
C THR A 201 5.60 -20.94 0.74
N ILE A 202 5.74 -20.88 2.07
CA ILE A 202 6.35 -19.76 2.78
C ILE A 202 7.59 -20.23 3.55
N ALA A 203 8.73 -19.60 3.29
CA ALA A 203 9.95 -19.74 4.09
C ALA A 203 9.73 -19.05 5.44
N GLN A 204 9.33 -19.83 6.44
CA GLN A 204 8.85 -19.33 7.72
C GLN A 204 9.92 -18.53 8.46
N ASP A 205 11.17 -18.98 8.44
CA ASP A 205 12.30 -18.31 9.09
C ASP A 205 12.54 -16.92 8.51
N GLN A 206 12.56 -16.80 7.18
CA GLN A 206 12.72 -15.52 6.47
C GLN A 206 11.50 -14.60 6.63
N PHE A 207 10.30 -15.18 6.73
CA PHE A 207 9.07 -14.45 6.96
C PHE A 207 9.06 -13.80 8.35
N VAL A 208 9.37 -14.57 9.40
CA VAL A 208 9.40 -14.08 10.79
C VAL A 208 10.53 -13.07 11.01
N GLU A 209 11.70 -13.24 10.36
CA GLU A 209 12.79 -12.25 10.39
C GLU A 209 12.34 -10.87 9.83
N ARG A 210 11.46 -10.86 8.82
CA ARG A 210 10.94 -9.62 8.22
C ARG A 210 9.71 -9.06 8.93
N VAL A 211 8.81 -9.91 9.41
CA VAL A 211 7.55 -9.53 10.08
C VAL A 211 7.70 -9.76 11.58
N ASN A 212 8.23 -8.76 12.29
CA ASN A 212 8.62 -8.91 13.69
C ASN A 212 7.44 -8.78 14.66
N ASN A 213 6.37 -8.10 14.26
CA ASN A 213 5.19 -7.89 15.09
C ASN A 213 3.91 -7.74 14.24
N LEU A 214 2.76 -7.85 14.92
CA LEU A 214 1.44 -7.74 14.29
C LEU A 214 1.20 -6.37 13.65
N ALA A 215 1.67 -5.27 14.25
CA ALA A 215 1.47 -3.94 13.69
C ALA A 215 2.16 -3.80 12.33
N GLN A 216 3.39 -4.29 12.22
CA GLN A 216 4.12 -4.34 10.96
C GLN A 216 3.40 -5.21 9.91
N PHE A 217 2.81 -6.33 10.33
CA PHE A 217 2.02 -7.18 9.43
C PHE A 217 0.75 -6.46 8.92
N ILE A 218 0.07 -5.74 9.80
CA ILE A 218 -1.09 -4.90 9.45
C ILE A 218 -0.70 -3.83 8.44
N ASP A 219 0.42 -3.14 8.66
CA ASP A 219 0.92 -2.10 7.77
C ASP A 219 1.33 -2.64 6.39
N LEU A 220 2.02 -3.80 6.36
CA LEU A 220 2.49 -4.42 5.11
C LEU A 220 1.37 -4.84 4.16
N LEU A 221 0.20 -5.19 4.70
CA LEU A 221 -0.98 -5.60 3.94
C LEU A 221 -2.07 -4.52 3.88
N ASP A 222 -1.83 -3.36 4.49
CA ASP A 222 -2.81 -2.27 4.64
C ASP A 222 -4.16 -2.80 5.17
N LEU A 223 -4.10 -3.56 6.28
CA LEU A 223 -5.27 -4.25 6.81
C LEU A 223 -6.23 -3.29 7.49
N THR A 224 -7.49 -3.32 7.06
CA THR A 224 -8.59 -2.56 7.67
C THR A 224 -9.72 -3.50 8.10
N THR A 225 -10.54 -3.09 9.07
CA THR A 225 -11.69 -3.91 9.48
C THR A 225 -12.82 -3.81 8.45
N ALA A 226 -13.33 -4.96 8.00
CA ALA A 226 -14.42 -5.04 7.05
C ALA A 226 -15.78 -5.17 7.76
N TYR A 227 -16.77 -4.39 7.31
CA TYR A 227 -18.13 -4.40 7.83
C TYR A 227 -19.14 -4.75 6.74
N TYR A 228 -20.17 -5.49 7.09
CA TYR A 228 -21.36 -5.74 6.27
C TYR A 228 -22.60 -5.64 7.15
N GLN A 229 -23.55 -4.77 6.77
CA GLN A 229 -24.78 -4.51 7.53
C GLN A 229 -24.53 -4.22 9.02
N GLY A 230 -23.49 -3.42 9.33
CA GLY A 230 -23.12 -3.08 10.70
C GLY A 230 -22.41 -4.18 11.49
N THR A 231 -22.22 -5.37 10.91
CA THR A 231 -21.49 -6.48 11.53
C THR A 231 -20.08 -6.59 10.97
N ILE A 232 -19.10 -6.87 11.82
CA ILE A 232 -17.73 -7.12 11.38
C ILE A 232 -17.67 -8.48 10.69
N ILE A 233 -17.20 -8.50 9.45
CA ILE A 233 -17.11 -9.73 8.64
C ILE A 233 -15.67 -10.22 8.44
N GLY A 234 -14.66 -9.41 8.75
CA GLY A 234 -13.27 -9.83 8.63
C GLY A 234 -12.27 -8.67 8.55
N SER A 235 -11.12 -8.96 7.95
CA SER A 235 -10.05 -7.99 7.67
C SER A 235 -9.93 -7.78 6.16
N ARG A 236 -10.14 -6.55 5.70
CA ARG A 236 -9.99 -6.15 4.30
C ARG A 236 -8.53 -5.84 3.99
N ILE A 237 -8.03 -6.39 2.89
CA ILE A 237 -6.74 -6.05 2.29
C ILE A 237 -6.87 -4.69 1.60
N GLY A 238 -6.00 -3.76 1.97
CA GLY A 238 -5.96 -2.43 1.38
C GLY A 238 -5.22 -2.41 0.04
N ILE A 239 -4.38 -1.39 -0.16
CA ILE A 239 -3.67 -1.21 -1.43
C ILE A 239 -2.56 -2.26 -1.57
N VAL A 240 -2.63 -3.07 -2.64
CA VAL A 240 -1.62 -4.07 -2.98
C VAL A 240 -0.79 -3.55 -4.14
N VAL A 241 0.49 -3.27 -3.89
CA VAL A 241 1.45 -2.82 -4.93
C VAL A 241 2.23 -4.00 -5.50
N PRO A 242 2.76 -3.90 -6.74
CA PRO A 242 3.63 -4.94 -7.30
C PRO A 242 4.82 -5.26 -6.39
N ASN A 243 5.23 -6.53 -6.33
CA ASN A 243 6.34 -7.03 -5.49
C ASN A 243 6.16 -6.90 -3.97
N SER A 244 4.96 -6.55 -3.51
CA SER A 244 4.61 -6.53 -2.08
C SER A 244 4.28 -7.92 -1.52
N LEU A 245 4.18 -8.00 -0.19
CA LEU A 245 3.71 -9.20 0.51
C LEU A 245 2.33 -9.64 0.03
N GLY A 246 1.39 -8.71 -0.15
CA GLY A 246 0.04 -9.01 -0.63
C GLY A 246 0.07 -9.71 -2.00
N THR A 247 0.88 -9.19 -2.93
CA THR A 247 1.05 -9.81 -4.25
C THR A 247 1.67 -11.20 -4.14
N ALA A 248 2.69 -11.35 -3.30
CA ALA A 248 3.39 -12.63 -3.13
C ALA A 248 2.50 -13.72 -2.52
N LEU A 249 1.58 -13.33 -1.62
CA LEU A 249 0.55 -14.19 -1.06
C LEU A 249 -0.63 -14.45 -2.01
N GLY A 250 -0.67 -13.83 -3.20
CA GLY A 250 -1.79 -13.96 -4.14
C GLY A 250 -3.05 -13.19 -3.72
N LEU A 251 -2.92 -12.28 -2.75
CA LEU A 251 -3.97 -11.39 -2.30
C LEU A 251 -4.11 -10.20 -3.26
N GLN A 252 -5.33 -9.67 -3.33
CA GLN A 252 -5.69 -8.53 -4.16
C GLN A 252 -6.32 -7.42 -3.32
N THR A 253 -6.24 -6.19 -3.83
CA THR A 253 -6.90 -5.06 -3.19
C THR A 253 -8.39 -5.29 -3.08
N GLY A 254 -8.91 -5.13 -1.87
CA GLY A 254 -10.33 -5.32 -1.56
C GLY A 254 -10.72 -6.73 -1.14
N ASP A 255 -9.81 -7.71 -1.17
CA ASP A 255 -10.05 -9.03 -0.59
C ASP A 255 -10.41 -8.91 0.90
N ILE A 256 -11.36 -9.72 1.37
CA ILE A 256 -11.75 -9.76 2.78
C ILE A 256 -11.36 -11.11 3.36
N VAL A 257 -10.37 -11.12 4.23
CA VAL A 257 -9.99 -12.31 5.01
C VAL A 257 -11.04 -12.52 6.10
N THR A 258 -11.76 -13.64 6.02
CA THR A 258 -12.83 -13.97 6.97
C THR A 258 -12.30 -14.85 8.09
N LYS A 259 -11.50 -15.87 7.76
CA LYS A 259 -10.92 -16.81 8.73
C LYS A 259 -9.51 -17.27 8.34
N ILE A 260 -8.72 -17.63 9.36
CA ILE A 260 -7.42 -18.26 9.21
C ILE A 260 -7.35 -19.45 10.16
N ASN A 261 -7.14 -20.66 9.64
CA ASN A 261 -7.20 -21.92 10.38
C ASN A 261 -8.46 -22.04 11.27
N GLY A 262 -9.61 -21.65 10.72
CA GLY A 262 -10.89 -21.64 11.43
C GLY A 262 -11.08 -20.51 12.46
N ILE A 263 -10.05 -19.68 12.72
CA ILE A 263 -10.13 -18.53 13.63
C ILE A 263 -10.67 -17.32 12.85
N PRO A 264 -11.77 -16.68 13.28
CA PRO A 264 -12.30 -15.49 12.62
C PRO A 264 -11.33 -14.30 12.66
N ALA A 265 -11.15 -13.61 11.54
CA ALA A 265 -10.29 -12.41 11.44
C ALA A 265 -11.04 -11.10 11.78
N THR A 266 -12.04 -11.17 12.65
CA THR A 266 -12.97 -10.08 12.96
C THR A 266 -12.47 -9.16 14.07
N GLY A 267 -11.94 -9.71 15.17
CA GLY A 267 -11.53 -8.95 16.35
C GLY A 267 -10.01 -8.88 16.57
N THR A 268 -9.60 -7.95 17.43
CA THR A 268 -8.17 -7.72 17.76
C THR A 268 -7.54 -8.92 18.46
N SER A 269 -8.27 -9.57 19.38
CA SER A 269 -7.78 -10.73 20.14
C SER A 269 -7.52 -11.92 19.22
N GLU A 270 -8.46 -12.17 18.30
CA GLU A 270 -8.40 -13.25 17.31
C GLU A 270 -7.24 -13.01 16.35
N ARG A 271 -7.08 -11.78 15.83
CA ARG A 271 -5.95 -11.40 14.96
C ARG A 271 -4.60 -11.61 15.64
N PHE A 272 -4.48 -11.27 16.91
CA PHE A 272 -3.26 -11.50 17.69
C PHE A 272 -2.98 -13.00 17.90
N THR A 273 -4.04 -13.78 18.13
CA THR A 273 -3.95 -15.24 18.23
C THR A 273 -3.51 -15.86 16.91
N ILE A 274 -4.10 -15.44 15.79
CA ILE A 274 -3.71 -15.85 14.45
C ILE A 274 -2.22 -15.56 14.22
N TYR A 275 -1.78 -14.32 14.49
CA TYR A 275 -0.39 -13.92 14.31
C TYR A 275 0.57 -14.81 15.12
N LYS A 276 0.29 -15.03 16.40
CA LYS A 276 1.10 -15.92 17.26
C LYS A 276 1.13 -17.35 16.74
N ASN A 277 0.00 -17.87 16.28
CA ASN A 277 -0.08 -19.22 15.75
C ASN A 277 0.75 -19.36 14.48
N MET A 278 0.76 -18.35 13.61
CA MET A 278 1.57 -18.34 12.39
C MET A 278 3.06 -18.22 12.69
N THR A 279 3.47 -17.32 13.59
CA THR A 279 4.90 -17.15 13.91
C THR A 279 5.49 -18.34 14.65
N ASN A 280 4.69 -19.01 15.48
CA ASN A 280 5.15 -20.14 16.31
C ASN A 280 4.83 -21.51 15.71
N ALA A 281 4.24 -21.57 14.51
CA ALA A 281 3.94 -22.83 13.84
C ALA A 281 5.22 -23.64 13.58
N ARG A 282 5.09 -24.95 13.43
CA ARG A 282 6.25 -25.78 13.04
C ARG A 282 6.42 -25.74 11.52
N PRO A 283 7.67 -25.76 11.00
CA PRO A 283 7.91 -26.02 9.59
C PRO A 283 7.19 -27.31 9.15
N GLY A 284 6.56 -27.29 7.98
CA GLY A 284 5.69 -28.34 7.44
C GLY A 284 4.20 -28.14 7.73
N THR A 285 3.82 -27.18 8.58
CA THR A 285 2.41 -26.89 8.85
C THR A 285 1.76 -26.20 7.66
N SER A 286 0.54 -26.61 7.31
CA SER A 286 -0.29 -25.91 6.32
C SER A 286 -1.26 -24.97 7.02
N VAL A 287 -1.36 -23.74 6.52
CA VAL A 287 -2.24 -22.69 7.00
C VAL A 287 -3.31 -22.45 5.95
N GLU A 288 -4.57 -22.60 6.33
CA GLU A 288 -5.74 -22.36 5.49
C GLU A 288 -6.27 -20.94 5.75
N VAL A 289 -6.47 -20.18 4.69
CA VAL A 289 -6.97 -18.80 4.75
C VAL A 289 -8.21 -18.69 3.87
N GLU A 290 -9.35 -18.44 4.50
CA GLU A 290 -10.62 -18.18 3.83
C GLU A 290 -10.72 -16.68 3.53
N ILE A 291 -10.94 -16.33 2.27
CA ILE A 291 -11.18 -14.97 1.83
C ILE A 291 -12.46 -14.85 1.00
N THR A 292 -13.00 -13.64 0.96
CA THR A 292 -14.05 -13.25 0.02
C THR A 292 -13.48 -12.22 -0.96
N ARG A 293 -13.49 -12.55 -2.25
CA ARG A 293 -13.09 -11.67 -3.35
C ARG A 293 -14.32 -11.30 -4.17
N GLY A 294 -14.77 -10.05 -4.02
CA GLY A 294 -16.06 -9.62 -4.58
C GLY A 294 -17.21 -10.40 -3.95
N SER A 295 -17.81 -11.32 -4.72
CA SER A 295 -18.89 -12.23 -4.25
C SER A 295 -18.46 -13.69 -4.15
N GLN A 296 -17.20 -14.01 -4.43
CA GLN A 296 -16.68 -15.38 -4.43
C GLN A 296 -15.90 -15.67 -3.15
N ASN A 297 -16.12 -16.85 -2.56
CA ASN A 297 -15.31 -17.34 -1.46
C ASN A 297 -14.17 -18.19 -2.01
N ILE A 298 -12.94 -17.86 -1.63
CA ILE A 298 -11.72 -18.51 -2.09
C ILE A 298 -10.96 -18.98 -0.85
N VAL A 299 -10.39 -20.18 -0.92
CA VAL A 299 -9.55 -20.74 0.13
C VAL A 299 -8.12 -20.82 -0.39
N PHE A 300 -7.20 -20.21 0.34
CA PHE A 300 -5.76 -20.30 0.08
C PHE A 300 -5.10 -21.23 1.08
N THR A 301 -4.17 -22.06 0.59
CA THR A 301 -3.37 -22.95 1.42
C THR A 301 -1.91 -22.52 1.38
N TYR A 302 -1.33 -22.22 2.54
CA TYR A 302 0.07 -21.82 2.70
C TYR A 302 0.83 -22.88 3.49
N THR A 303 1.73 -23.61 2.85
CA THR A 303 2.60 -24.58 3.54
C THR A 303 3.89 -23.90 4.00
N LEU A 304 4.11 -23.89 5.31
CA LEU A 304 5.31 -23.33 5.92
C LEU A 304 6.48 -24.30 5.76
N TYR A 305 7.66 -23.80 5.43
CA TYR A 305 8.90 -24.59 5.42
C TYR A 305 10.06 -23.78 5.99
N GLN A 306 11.14 -24.46 6.33
CA GLN A 306 12.36 -23.81 6.79
C GLN A 306 13.38 -23.79 5.66
N MET A 307 13.88 -22.61 5.31
CA MET A 307 15.02 -22.55 4.39
C MET A 307 16.29 -22.97 5.12
N ASN A 308 16.96 -24.02 4.63
CA ASN A 308 18.28 -24.37 5.12
C ASN A 308 19.30 -23.35 4.58
N LYS A 309 19.92 -22.54 5.46
CA LYS A 309 20.91 -21.51 5.08
C LYS A 309 22.16 -22.07 4.37
N SER A 310 22.32 -23.40 4.25
CA SER A 310 23.47 -24.07 3.62
C SER A 310 23.41 -24.21 2.08
N THR A 311 22.32 -23.82 1.42
CA THR A 311 22.21 -23.91 -0.06
C THR A 311 21.96 -22.54 -0.69
N ARG A 312 22.81 -21.56 -0.38
CA ARG A 312 23.08 -20.47 -1.33
C ARG A 312 24.13 -20.98 -2.32
N PRO A 313 23.80 -21.26 -3.60
CA PRO A 313 24.83 -21.25 -4.61
C PRO A 313 25.42 -19.84 -4.62
N ALA A 314 26.68 -19.74 -4.19
CA ALA A 314 27.51 -18.56 -4.36
C ALA A 314 27.75 -18.37 -5.87
N GLY A 315 26.76 -17.83 -6.59
CA GLY A 315 26.80 -17.84 -8.05
C GLY A 315 25.52 -17.38 -8.72
N SER A 316 25.04 -16.18 -8.38
CA SER A 316 24.35 -15.26 -9.29
C SER A 316 23.79 -14.08 -8.50
N VAL A 317 24.69 -13.37 -7.80
CA VAL A 317 24.42 -11.97 -7.47
C VAL A 317 24.50 -11.23 -8.79
N ARG A 318 23.38 -11.14 -9.51
CA ARG A 318 23.20 -10.07 -10.48
C ARG A 318 23.30 -8.80 -9.65
N SER A 319 24.38 -8.07 -9.86
CA SER A 319 24.78 -6.87 -9.14
C SER A 319 23.67 -5.81 -9.14
N THR A 320 22.76 -5.90 -8.18
CA THR A 320 22.04 -4.73 -7.69
C THR A 320 22.99 -3.94 -6.79
N PRO A 321 23.05 -2.60 -6.89
CA PRO A 321 24.04 -1.74 -6.24
C PRO A 321 23.75 -1.57 -4.73
N ARG A 322 23.80 -2.68 -3.99
CA ARG A 322 23.42 -2.74 -2.57
C ARG A 322 24.61 -2.43 -1.66
N ALA A 323 25.81 -2.85 -2.05
CA ALA A 323 27.04 -2.56 -1.31
C ALA A 323 27.49 -1.10 -1.51
N SER A 324 27.46 -0.60 -2.75
CA SER A 324 27.89 0.76 -3.07
C SER A 324 26.99 1.82 -2.44
N THR A 325 25.67 1.58 -2.32
CA THR A 325 24.76 2.60 -1.79
C THR A 325 24.92 2.79 -0.28
N GLN A 326 25.14 1.73 0.49
CA GLN A 326 25.37 1.86 1.94
C GLN A 326 26.73 2.50 2.26
N GLU A 327 27.79 2.12 1.56
CA GLU A 327 29.10 2.78 1.68
C GLU A 327 29.01 4.26 1.26
N VAL A 328 28.37 4.57 0.13
CA VAL A 328 28.18 5.96 -0.36
C VAL A 328 27.29 6.79 0.58
N LEU A 329 26.25 6.20 1.18
CA LEU A 329 25.40 6.88 2.18
C LEU A 329 26.18 7.14 3.49
N SER A 330 27.03 6.21 3.92
CA SER A 330 27.88 6.42 5.10
C SER A 330 29.02 7.42 4.85
N GLU A 331 29.54 7.49 3.63
CA GLU A 331 30.60 8.44 3.27
C GLU A 331 30.09 9.87 3.06
N ARG A 332 28.83 10.06 2.60
CA ARG A 332 28.29 11.40 2.32
C ARG A 332 27.47 12.04 3.46
N TYR A 333 26.84 11.27 4.35
CA TYR A 333 26.01 11.83 5.42
C TYR A 333 26.68 11.74 6.79
N LYS A 334 26.98 12.91 7.39
CA LYS A 334 27.27 13.00 8.82
C LYS A 334 25.96 12.90 9.59
N PHE A 335 25.49 11.67 9.80
CA PHE A 335 24.31 11.41 10.63
C PHE A 335 24.47 12.02 12.03
N ALA A 336 23.35 12.40 12.64
CA ALA A 336 23.36 12.74 14.06
C ALA A 336 23.90 11.55 14.86
N PRO A 337 24.83 11.76 15.81
CA PRO A 337 25.47 10.67 16.53
C PRO A 337 24.41 9.86 17.29
N THR A 338 24.54 8.54 17.25
CA THR A 338 23.67 7.65 18.02
C THR A 338 23.89 7.86 19.52
N GLU A 339 22.90 7.57 20.38
CA GLU A 339 23.08 7.64 21.84
C GLU A 339 24.27 6.82 22.33
N GLN A 340 24.48 5.64 21.74
CA GLN A 340 25.66 4.82 22.03
C GLN A 340 26.95 5.50 21.55
N GLY A 341 26.94 6.15 20.38
CA GLY A 341 28.08 6.92 19.89
C GLY A 341 28.39 8.14 20.76
N LEU A 342 27.38 8.83 21.28
CA LEU A 342 27.53 9.92 22.25
C LEU A 342 28.11 9.40 23.56
N TYR A 343 27.59 8.29 24.10
CA TYR A 343 28.09 7.67 25.32
C TYR A 343 29.54 7.18 25.18
N LEU A 344 29.90 6.58 24.03
CA LEU A 344 31.27 6.14 23.76
C LEU A 344 32.23 7.31 23.62
N LYS A 345 31.81 8.37 22.91
CA LYS A 345 32.59 9.59 22.75
C LYS A 345 32.78 10.33 24.08
N GLU A 346 31.75 10.36 24.92
CA GLU A 346 31.79 10.92 26.27
C GLU A 346 32.70 10.07 27.18
N LYS A 347 32.62 8.74 27.10
CA LYS A 347 33.52 7.81 27.80
C LYS A 347 34.98 7.97 27.37
N GLU A 348 35.24 8.21 26.09
CA GLU A 348 36.59 8.50 25.57
C GLU A 348 37.08 9.87 26.04
N ALA A 349 36.24 10.90 25.97
CA ALA A 349 36.55 12.23 26.51
C ALA A 349 36.83 12.18 28.04
N MET A 350 36.08 11.35 28.78
CA MET A 350 36.28 11.08 30.21
C MET A 350 37.61 10.37 30.49
N LYS A 351 38.07 9.48 29.60
CA LYS A 351 39.38 8.84 29.69
C LYS A 351 40.53 9.82 29.43
N GLU A 352 40.35 10.75 28.50
CA GLU A 352 41.39 11.73 28.15
C GLU A 352 41.46 12.91 29.12
N HIS A 353 40.32 13.39 29.64
CA HIS A 353 40.25 14.63 30.43
C HIS A 353 40.01 14.43 31.93
N GLY A 354 40.04 13.18 32.40
CA GLY A 354 40.27 12.80 33.80
C GLY A 354 39.71 13.75 34.86
N ARG A 355 38.40 13.71 35.10
CA ARG A 355 37.86 14.18 36.38
C ARG A 355 36.69 13.31 36.82
N LEU A 356 36.97 12.49 37.83
CA LEU A 356 35.97 11.74 38.59
C LEU A 356 35.01 12.75 39.22
N ILE A 357 33.72 12.68 38.87
CA ILE A 357 32.67 13.22 39.72
C ILE A 357 32.29 12.05 40.66
N PRO A 358 32.41 12.20 41.98
CA PRO A 358 32.05 11.15 42.92
C PRO A 358 30.54 10.90 42.87
N GLU A 359 30.16 9.64 43.10
CA GLU A 359 28.79 9.12 43.17
C GLU A 359 27.85 9.92 44.08
#